data_AF-A0A1V4UBQ4-F1
#
_entry.id   AF-A0A1V4UBQ4-F1
#
_cell.length_a   1.000
_cell.length_b   1.000
_cell.length_c   1.000
_cell.angle_alpha   90.00
_cell.angle_beta   90.00
_cell.angle_gamma   90.00
#
_symmetry.space_group_name_H-M   'P 1'
#
loop_
_entity.id
_entity.type
_entity.pdbx_description
1 polymer ?
#
loop_
_entity_poly.entity_id
_entity_poly.type
_entity_poly.pdbx_seq_one_letter_code
_entity_poly.pdbx_strand_id
1 'polypeptide(L)'
;METLRFQEEIGSDIHVPLDIPTPPGADRLQVERELGLTMARLREARETLGPDAPLAGPVQGGIFPDLREQAGREVGELGFSFCPIGAVVPLMEAYRYGELVDVVMAAKKGIPASSCVHLFGAGHPAMFALAVAMGCDVFDSAAYALYAREGRYLTPSGSAKLKELSELPCPCRICRSHSADELRESPEKERLLALHNLHVSLAEISRIRQAIQDGVLWELVDERCRSHPALLRGYRALLSRAATLEEPDRVSKRRFFYRGSESCARTEVIRYHAMLERLTLPSTVLVSMDGRELPGFDLVLPFRPPFGPYPPELGETFPIGQSEIPDWDEVMVAAGCWGIANLIETHPGCRVSISCPDKWTPVVRKEVPGVEVLP
;
A
#
# COMPACT_ATOMS: atom_id res chain seq x y z
N MET A 1 -17.59 21.46 -23.21
CA MET A 1 -16.72 21.67 -24.39
C MET A 1 -15.84 22.91 -24.34
N GLU A 2 -16.29 24.08 -23.87
CA GLU A 2 -15.49 25.32 -23.86
C GLU A 2 -14.11 25.18 -23.19
N THR A 3 -14.06 24.57 -22.01
CA THR A 3 -12.80 24.31 -21.28
C THR A 3 -11.85 23.37 -22.01
N LEU A 4 -12.35 22.44 -22.83
CA LEU A 4 -11.52 21.53 -23.61
C LEU A 4 -10.92 22.23 -24.83
N ARG A 5 -11.68 23.12 -25.49
CA ARG A 5 -11.16 23.96 -26.58
C ARG A 5 -10.05 24.87 -26.09
N PHE A 6 -10.24 25.49 -24.92
CA PHE A 6 -9.19 26.30 -24.31
C PHE A 6 -7.92 25.49 -24.01
N GLN A 7 -8.06 24.27 -23.47
CA GLN A 7 -6.91 23.39 -23.20
C GLN A 7 -6.14 23.02 -24.48
N GLU A 8 -6.86 22.78 -25.59
CA GLU A 8 -6.27 22.54 -26.91
C GLU A 8 -5.56 23.80 -27.45
N GLU A 9 -6.17 24.97 -27.33
CA GLU A 9 -5.60 26.26 -27.78
C GLU A 9 -4.29 26.61 -27.07
N ILE A 10 -4.15 26.27 -25.78
CA ILE A 10 -2.91 26.49 -25.02
C ILE A 10 -1.89 25.34 -25.17
N GLY A 11 -2.23 24.29 -25.95
CA GLY A 11 -1.33 23.17 -26.23
C GLY A 11 -1.12 22.24 -25.03
N SER A 12 -2.17 21.95 -24.25
CA SER A 12 -2.08 21.03 -23.11
C SER A 12 -1.83 19.58 -23.57
N ASP A 13 -0.91 18.87 -22.91
CA ASP A 13 -0.60 17.47 -23.26
C ASP A 13 -1.70 16.48 -22.84
N ILE A 14 -2.40 16.77 -21.73
CA ILE A 14 -3.51 15.96 -21.22
C ILE A 14 -4.67 16.90 -20.90
N HIS A 15 -5.82 16.60 -21.48
CA HIS A 15 -7.05 17.38 -21.31
C HIS A 15 -7.91 16.78 -20.21
N VAL A 16 -8.40 17.61 -19.29
CA VAL A 16 -9.32 17.19 -18.23
C VAL A 16 -10.72 17.72 -18.56
N PRO A 17 -11.68 16.85 -18.91
CA PRO A 17 -13.08 17.24 -18.99
C PRO A 17 -13.60 17.73 -17.64
N LEU A 18 -14.60 18.61 -17.66
CA LEU A 18 -15.12 19.23 -16.45
C LEU A 18 -15.85 18.20 -15.56
N ASP A 19 -15.20 17.72 -14.51
CA ASP A 19 -15.78 16.86 -13.49
C ASP A 19 -16.34 17.66 -12.30
N ILE A 20 -17.09 16.99 -11.44
CA ILE A 20 -17.61 17.58 -10.20
C ILE A 20 -16.97 16.87 -9.01
N PRO A 21 -16.03 17.52 -8.30
CA PRO A 21 -15.39 16.94 -7.13
C PRO A 21 -16.30 17.03 -5.91
N THR A 22 -17.24 16.09 -5.78
CA THR A 22 -18.19 16.05 -4.67
C THR A 22 -17.48 15.86 -3.31
N PRO A 23 -17.68 16.75 -2.32
CA PRO A 23 -16.95 16.68 -1.06
C PRO A 23 -17.30 15.43 -0.25
N PRO A 24 -16.38 14.88 0.57
CA PRO A 24 -16.63 13.66 1.36
C PRO A 24 -17.80 13.71 2.36
N GLY A 25 -18.35 14.89 2.65
CA GLY A 25 -19.49 15.07 3.55
C GLY A 25 -20.86 15.12 2.85
N ALA A 26 -20.89 15.05 1.52
CA ALA A 26 -22.14 15.05 0.75
C ALA A 26 -22.95 13.76 0.99
N ASP A 27 -24.27 13.87 0.92
CA ASP A 27 -25.14 12.71 0.97
C ASP A 27 -25.07 11.88 -0.32
N ARG A 28 -25.55 10.64 -0.26
CA ARG A 28 -25.49 9.71 -1.38
C ARG A 28 -26.25 10.22 -2.62
N LEU A 29 -27.42 10.83 -2.44
CA LEU A 29 -28.25 11.33 -3.54
C LEU A 29 -27.54 12.45 -4.31
N GLN A 30 -26.88 13.35 -3.59
CA GLN A 30 -26.04 14.39 -4.17
C GLN A 30 -24.88 13.77 -4.96
N VAL A 31 -24.17 12.80 -4.36
CA VAL A 31 -23.03 12.12 -5.01
C VAL A 31 -23.45 11.41 -6.29
N GLU A 32 -24.56 10.67 -6.28
CA GLU A 32 -25.07 9.97 -7.47
C GLU A 32 -25.43 10.96 -8.60
N ARG A 33 -26.09 12.07 -8.27
CA ARG A 33 -26.44 13.12 -9.24
C ARG A 33 -25.21 13.77 -9.86
N GLU A 34 -24.24 14.17 -9.03
CA GLU A 34 -23.02 14.85 -9.48
C GLU A 34 -22.08 13.90 -10.25
N LEU A 35 -22.00 12.63 -9.83
CA LEU A 35 -21.31 11.59 -10.58
C LEU A 35 -21.97 11.37 -11.95
N GLY A 36 -23.31 11.28 -12.02
CA GLY A 36 -24.03 11.12 -13.28
C GLY A 36 -23.76 12.27 -14.26
N LEU A 37 -23.70 13.51 -13.77
CA LEU A 37 -23.32 14.67 -14.58
C LEU A 37 -21.85 14.63 -15.03
N THR A 38 -20.94 14.16 -14.16
CA THR A 38 -19.54 13.95 -14.52
C THR A 38 -19.42 12.93 -15.65
N MET A 39 -20.07 11.76 -15.51
CA MET A 39 -20.07 10.72 -16.55
C MET A 39 -20.65 11.20 -17.88
N ALA A 40 -21.76 11.95 -17.85
CA ALA A 40 -22.33 12.54 -19.06
C ALA A 40 -21.33 13.45 -19.80
N ARG A 41 -20.54 14.25 -19.08
CA ARG A 41 -19.52 15.12 -19.66
C ARG A 41 -18.30 14.35 -20.18
N LEU A 42 -17.92 13.24 -19.55
CA LEU A 42 -16.87 12.36 -20.07
C LEU A 42 -17.28 11.70 -21.38
N ARG A 43 -18.53 11.23 -21.47
CA ARG A 43 -19.09 10.68 -22.72
C ARG A 43 -19.10 11.73 -23.82
N GLU A 44 -19.63 12.92 -23.54
CA GLU A 44 -19.63 14.04 -24.50
C GLU A 44 -18.22 14.37 -25.01
N ALA A 45 -17.24 14.46 -24.10
CA ALA A 45 -15.85 14.75 -24.45
C ALA A 45 -15.25 13.64 -25.34
N ARG A 46 -15.47 12.36 -25.00
CA ARG A 46 -14.97 11.22 -25.76
C ARG A 46 -15.61 11.12 -27.14
N GLU A 47 -16.92 11.30 -27.23
CA GLU A 47 -17.67 11.28 -28.50
C GLU A 47 -17.25 12.43 -29.42
N THR A 48 -17.00 13.61 -28.86
CA THR A 48 -16.69 14.80 -29.66
C THR A 48 -15.23 14.83 -30.14
N LEU A 49 -14.28 14.43 -29.30
CA LEU A 49 -12.84 14.51 -29.60
C LEU A 49 -12.26 13.20 -30.15
N GLY A 50 -13.00 12.10 -30.02
CA GLY A 50 -12.61 10.81 -30.54
C GLY A 50 -11.78 9.95 -29.56
N PRO A 51 -11.49 8.69 -29.95
CA PRO A 51 -10.84 7.71 -29.09
C PRO A 51 -9.39 8.05 -28.77
N ASP A 52 -8.67 8.71 -29.68
CA ASP A 52 -7.24 9.01 -29.53
C ASP A 52 -6.96 10.32 -28.80
N ALA A 53 -8.01 11.07 -28.42
CA ALA A 53 -7.85 12.31 -27.68
C ALA A 53 -7.20 12.04 -26.31
N PRO A 54 -6.18 12.84 -25.91
CA PRO A 54 -5.43 12.63 -24.67
C PRO A 54 -6.23 13.14 -23.46
N LEU A 55 -7.36 12.50 -23.19
CA LEU A 55 -8.28 12.89 -22.13
C LEU A 55 -8.01 12.12 -20.84
N ALA A 56 -8.07 12.82 -19.72
CA ALA A 56 -8.23 12.24 -18.40
C ALA A 56 -9.68 11.77 -18.21
N GLY A 57 -9.86 10.63 -17.52
CA GLY A 57 -11.15 10.16 -17.05
C GLY A 57 -11.24 10.23 -15.52
N PRO A 58 -11.60 11.39 -14.93
CA PRO A 58 -11.76 11.51 -13.48
C PRO A 58 -12.80 10.53 -12.93
N VAL A 59 -12.35 9.68 -12.00
CA VAL A 59 -13.19 8.75 -11.25
C VAL A 59 -13.65 9.44 -9.96
N GLN A 60 -14.92 9.80 -9.93
CA GLN A 60 -15.61 10.40 -8.77
C GLN A 60 -16.51 9.35 -8.07
N GLY A 61 -17.27 9.77 -7.04
CA GLY A 61 -18.15 8.86 -6.29
C GLY A 61 -18.14 9.05 -4.77
N GLY A 62 -17.62 10.18 -4.27
CA GLY A 62 -17.58 10.47 -2.84
C GLY A 62 -16.79 9.43 -2.04
N ILE A 63 -17.30 9.08 -0.86
CA ILE A 63 -16.74 8.02 0.01
C ILE A 63 -17.39 6.65 -0.22
N PHE A 64 -18.25 6.51 -1.23
CA PHE A 64 -19.06 5.30 -1.45
C PHE A 64 -18.32 4.31 -2.36
N PRO A 65 -17.88 3.14 -1.86
CA PRO A 65 -17.08 2.19 -2.64
C PRO A 65 -17.78 1.67 -3.90
N ASP A 66 -19.09 1.41 -3.82
CA ASP A 66 -19.89 0.92 -4.95
C ASP A 66 -19.94 1.94 -6.10
N LEU A 67 -20.10 3.24 -5.78
CA LEU A 67 -20.09 4.30 -6.77
C LEU A 67 -18.69 4.49 -7.39
N ARG A 68 -17.63 4.33 -6.58
CA ARG A 68 -16.24 4.40 -7.07
C ARG A 68 -15.92 3.25 -8.02
N GLU A 69 -16.33 2.03 -7.69
CA GLU A 69 -16.15 0.86 -8.56
C GLU A 69 -16.93 1.02 -9.87
N GLN A 70 -18.19 1.47 -9.78
CA GLN A 70 -19.01 1.75 -10.97
C GLN A 70 -18.37 2.82 -11.86
N ALA A 71 -17.94 3.95 -11.28
CA ALA A 71 -17.32 5.03 -12.02
C ALA A 71 -16.00 4.60 -12.68
N GLY A 72 -15.17 3.82 -11.96
CA GLY A 72 -13.93 3.27 -12.51
C GLY A 72 -14.17 2.35 -13.71
N ARG A 73 -15.20 1.50 -13.63
CA ARG A 73 -15.61 0.60 -14.72
C ARG A 73 -16.09 1.38 -15.93
N GLU A 74 -16.96 2.36 -15.73
CA GLU A 74 -17.50 3.16 -16.82
C GLU A 74 -16.41 3.98 -17.53
N VAL A 75 -15.50 4.59 -16.76
CA VAL A 75 -14.32 5.28 -17.31
C VAL A 75 -13.45 4.33 -18.14
N GLY A 76 -13.26 3.08 -17.68
CA GLY A 76 -12.57 2.04 -18.45
C GLY A 76 -13.29 1.66 -19.75
N GLU A 77 -14.60 1.46 -19.70
CA GLU A 77 -15.44 1.12 -20.87
C GLU A 77 -15.47 2.23 -21.93
N LEU A 78 -15.34 3.49 -21.51
CA LEU A 78 -15.21 4.64 -22.40
C LEU A 78 -13.79 4.80 -23.00
N GLY A 79 -12.86 3.89 -22.67
CA GLY A 79 -11.51 3.86 -23.25
C GLY A 79 -10.54 4.87 -22.67
N PHE A 80 -10.79 5.43 -21.47
CA PHE A 80 -9.82 6.30 -20.81
C PHE A 80 -8.68 5.48 -20.21
N SER A 81 -7.43 5.85 -20.55
CA SER A 81 -6.22 5.20 -20.06
C SER A 81 -5.50 5.99 -18.98
N PHE A 82 -5.85 7.27 -18.77
CA PHE A 82 -5.38 8.10 -17.66
C PHE A 82 -6.58 8.40 -16.75
N CYS A 83 -6.58 7.80 -15.55
CA CYS A 83 -7.72 7.76 -14.65
C CYS A 83 -7.41 8.45 -13.32
N PRO A 84 -7.66 9.76 -13.20
CA PRO A 84 -7.49 10.43 -11.92
C PRO A 84 -8.57 10.05 -10.91
N ILE A 85 -8.19 9.81 -9.66
CA ILE A 85 -9.11 9.57 -8.55
C ILE A 85 -9.32 10.90 -7.84
N GLY A 86 -10.50 11.50 -8.05
CA GLY A 86 -10.83 12.84 -7.59
C GLY A 86 -11.53 12.92 -6.23
N ALA A 87 -11.69 14.15 -5.73
CA ALA A 87 -12.36 14.50 -4.47
C ALA A 87 -11.77 13.87 -3.19
N VAL A 88 -10.52 13.43 -3.24
CA VAL A 88 -9.82 12.79 -2.11
C VAL A 88 -8.92 13.75 -1.31
N VAL A 89 -8.65 14.96 -1.81
CA VAL A 89 -7.84 15.98 -1.10
C VAL A 89 -8.32 16.22 0.32
N PRO A 90 -9.62 16.42 0.60
CA PRO A 90 -10.08 16.64 1.98
C PRO A 90 -9.88 15.42 2.89
N LEU A 91 -9.82 14.20 2.34
CA LEU A 91 -9.49 13.00 3.13
C LEU A 91 -8.03 13.03 3.57
N MET A 92 -7.12 13.42 2.69
CA MET A 92 -5.69 13.51 2.99
C MET A 92 -5.39 14.64 3.98
N GLU A 93 -5.99 15.82 3.79
CA GLU A 93 -5.85 16.96 4.71
C GLU A 93 -6.39 16.65 6.11
N ALA A 94 -7.49 15.89 6.20
CA ALA A 94 -8.08 15.45 7.46
C ALA A 94 -7.44 14.16 8.03
N TYR A 95 -6.35 13.66 7.45
CA TYR A 95 -5.66 12.43 7.86
C TYR A 95 -6.59 11.18 7.86
N ARG A 96 -7.62 11.14 7.01
CA ARG A 96 -8.59 10.03 6.88
C ARG A 96 -8.07 8.96 5.91
N TYR A 97 -6.85 8.46 6.15
CA TYR A 97 -6.18 7.53 5.22
C TYR A 97 -6.88 6.16 5.09
N GLY A 98 -7.66 5.71 6.07
CA GLY A 98 -8.46 4.50 5.94
C GLY A 98 -9.50 4.63 4.83
N GLU A 99 -10.25 5.73 4.83
CA GLU A 99 -11.27 6.00 3.81
C GLU A 99 -10.63 6.32 2.45
N LEU A 100 -9.45 6.96 2.44
CA LEU A 100 -8.67 7.12 1.22
C LEU A 100 -8.38 5.75 0.58
N VAL A 101 -7.95 4.77 1.38
CA VAL A 101 -7.68 3.41 0.91
C VAL A 101 -8.94 2.76 0.39
N ASP A 102 -10.05 2.87 1.10
CA ASP A 102 -11.34 2.31 0.67
C ASP A 102 -11.76 2.87 -0.70
N VAL A 103 -11.66 4.18 -0.88
CA VAL A 103 -12.00 4.89 -2.12
C VAL A 103 -11.08 4.50 -3.28
N VAL A 104 -9.76 4.49 -3.05
CA VAL A 104 -8.78 4.19 -4.09
C VAL A 104 -8.89 2.73 -4.53
N MET A 105 -8.95 1.80 -3.58
CA MET A 105 -9.07 0.37 -3.89
C MET A 105 -10.39 0.04 -4.60
N ALA A 106 -11.48 0.69 -4.23
CA ALA A 106 -12.76 0.53 -4.91
C ALA A 106 -12.72 1.05 -6.36
N ALA A 107 -12.17 2.24 -6.58
CA ALA A 107 -11.98 2.78 -7.92
C ALA A 107 -11.10 1.85 -8.78
N LYS A 108 -9.96 1.40 -8.25
CA LYS A 108 -9.05 0.49 -8.95
C LYS A 108 -9.66 -0.85 -9.34
N LYS A 109 -10.62 -1.36 -8.57
CA LYS A 109 -11.33 -2.59 -8.92
C LYS A 109 -12.15 -2.46 -10.21
N GLY A 110 -12.64 -1.26 -10.51
CA GLY A 110 -13.34 -0.96 -11.77
C GLY A 110 -12.41 -0.55 -12.92
N ILE A 111 -11.27 0.06 -12.61
CA ILE A 111 -10.32 0.56 -13.62
C ILE A 111 -9.51 -0.60 -14.25
N PRO A 112 -9.34 -0.64 -15.58
CA PRO A 112 -8.47 -1.62 -16.23
C PRO A 112 -7.02 -1.57 -15.71
N ALA A 113 -6.40 -2.73 -15.52
CA ALA A 113 -5.03 -2.82 -15.00
C ALA A 113 -3.97 -2.15 -15.90
N SER A 114 -4.27 -1.95 -17.18
CA SER A 114 -3.40 -1.25 -18.14
C SER A 114 -3.50 0.28 -18.08
N SER A 115 -4.41 0.83 -17.28
CA SER A 115 -4.62 2.28 -17.15
C SER A 115 -3.71 2.88 -16.08
N CYS A 116 -3.25 4.10 -16.32
CA CYS A 116 -2.48 4.91 -15.38
C CYS A 116 -3.42 5.57 -14.37
N VAL A 117 -3.19 5.36 -13.08
CA VAL A 117 -3.99 5.91 -11.99
C VAL A 117 -3.31 7.15 -11.41
N HIS A 118 -3.99 8.30 -11.46
CA HIS A 118 -3.49 9.55 -10.89
C HIS A 118 -4.22 9.86 -9.58
N LEU A 119 -3.51 10.01 -8.46
CA LEU A 119 -4.13 10.40 -7.20
C LEU A 119 -4.14 11.93 -7.05
N PHE A 120 -5.30 12.56 -7.28
CA PHE A 120 -5.40 14.02 -7.31
C PHE A 120 -5.07 14.68 -5.96
N GLY A 121 -4.18 15.67 -5.99
CA GLY A 121 -3.74 16.48 -4.87
C GLY A 121 -2.94 15.73 -3.80
N ALA A 122 -2.51 14.50 -4.09
CA ALA A 122 -1.61 13.76 -3.23
C ALA A 122 -0.19 14.32 -3.32
N GLY A 123 0.06 15.38 -2.56
CA GLY A 123 1.30 16.16 -2.66
C GLY A 123 2.30 15.98 -1.53
N HIS A 124 1.98 15.20 -0.50
CA HIS A 124 2.81 15.07 0.71
C HIS A 124 3.65 13.77 0.69
N PRO A 125 5.00 13.83 0.80
CA PRO A 125 5.88 12.65 0.65
C PRO A 125 5.55 11.46 1.56
N ALA A 126 5.14 11.73 2.81
CA ALA A 126 4.82 10.68 3.79
C ALA A 126 3.75 9.67 3.38
N MET A 127 2.89 10.01 2.42
CA MET A 127 1.84 9.09 1.95
C MET A 127 2.16 8.42 0.60
N PHE A 128 3.23 8.81 -0.09
CA PHE A 128 3.52 8.32 -1.44
C PHE A 128 3.70 6.80 -1.48
N ALA A 129 4.43 6.23 -0.52
CA ALA A 129 4.63 4.78 -0.47
C ALA A 129 3.30 4.03 -0.33
N LEU A 130 2.41 4.50 0.55
CA LEU A 130 1.07 3.92 0.72
C LEU A 130 0.25 4.04 -0.56
N ALA A 131 0.26 5.21 -1.21
CA ALA A 131 -0.47 5.42 -2.45
C ALA A 131 0.02 4.56 -3.61
N VAL A 132 1.33 4.39 -3.74
CA VAL A 132 1.91 3.49 -4.74
C VAL A 132 1.61 2.02 -4.41
N ALA A 133 1.55 1.63 -3.14
CA ALA A 133 1.12 0.29 -2.74
C ALA A 133 -0.37 0.02 -3.01
N MET A 134 -1.21 1.06 -3.03
CA MET A 134 -2.56 0.98 -3.58
C MET A 134 -2.58 0.92 -5.11
N GLY A 135 -1.44 1.13 -5.77
CA GLY A 135 -1.29 1.11 -7.22
C GLY A 135 -1.66 2.42 -7.91
N CYS A 136 -1.41 3.57 -7.26
CA CYS A 136 -1.40 4.88 -7.91
C CYS A 136 -0.04 5.15 -8.57
N ASP A 137 -0.05 5.71 -9.77
CA ASP A 137 1.13 5.90 -10.62
C ASP A 137 1.59 7.36 -10.68
N VAL A 138 0.64 8.29 -10.70
CA VAL A 138 0.89 9.73 -10.88
C VAL A 138 0.37 10.53 -9.69
N PHE A 139 1.10 11.59 -9.36
CA PHE A 139 0.85 12.49 -8.24
C PHE A 139 1.04 13.94 -8.69
N ASP A 140 0.22 14.84 -8.17
CA ASP A 140 0.39 16.28 -8.29
C ASP A 140 0.54 16.92 -6.90
N SER A 141 1.32 17.98 -6.80
CA SER A 141 1.59 18.66 -5.53
C SER A 141 1.55 20.17 -5.70
N ALA A 142 0.52 20.81 -5.14
CA ALA A 142 0.61 22.22 -4.74
C ALA A 142 1.25 22.36 -3.34
N ALA A 143 1.30 21.27 -2.56
CA ALA A 143 1.73 21.26 -1.18
C ALA A 143 3.15 21.79 -1.01
N TYR A 144 4.09 21.50 -1.92
CA TYR A 144 5.48 21.95 -1.79
C TYR A 144 5.60 23.48 -1.69
N ALA A 145 4.79 24.21 -2.46
CA ALA A 145 4.77 25.67 -2.49
C ALA A 145 3.90 26.26 -1.38
N LEU A 146 2.69 25.71 -1.16
CA LEU A 146 1.80 26.18 -0.10
C LEU A 146 2.44 26.03 1.28
N TYR A 147 3.11 24.91 1.53
CA TYR A 147 3.81 24.66 2.80
C TYR A 147 5.01 25.59 2.95
N ALA A 148 5.75 25.86 1.87
CA ALA A 148 6.87 26.79 1.91
C ALA A 148 6.42 28.21 2.28
N ARG A 149 5.30 28.68 1.73
CA ARG A 149 4.69 29.98 2.07
C ARG A 149 4.28 30.06 3.54
N GLU A 150 3.87 28.94 4.12
CA GLU A 150 3.54 28.82 5.56
C GLU A 150 4.77 28.55 6.45
N GLY A 151 5.99 28.52 5.89
CA GLY A 151 7.21 28.19 6.63
C GLY A 151 7.26 26.73 7.09
N ARG A 152 6.59 25.81 6.39
CA ARG A 152 6.59 24.37 6.66
C ARG A 152 7.62 23.65 5.79
N TYR A 153 8.38 22.79 6.45
CA TYR A 153 9.45 21.97 5.93
C TYR A 153 8.96 20.53 5.77
N LEU A 154 8.93 19.99 4.55
CA LEU A 154 8.50 18.62 4.28
C LEU A 154 9.63 17.62 4.59
N THR A 155 9.23 16.45 5.08
CA THR A 155 10.07 15.27 5.25
C THR A 155 9.34 14.03 4.73
N PRO A 156 10.05 12.91 4.48
CA PRO A 156 9.39 11.64 4.18
C PRO A 156 8.50 11.13 5.31
N SER A 157 8.61 11.65 6.53
CA SER A 157 7.85 11.20 7.69
C SER A 157 6.73 12.16 8.09
N GLY A 158 6.63 13.33 7.47
CA GLY A 158 5.68 14.35 7.87
C GLY A 158 6.16 15.74 7.47
N SER A 159 5.92 16.70 8.35
CA SER A 159 6.38 18.07 8.15
C SER A 159 6.65 18.73 9.50
N ALA A 160 7.55 19.71 9.50
CA ALA A 160 7.88 20.53 10.66
C ALA A 160 7.69 22.01 10.31
N LYS A 161 7.53 22.87 11.31
CA LYS A 161 7.67 24.32 11.05
C LYS A 161 9.15 24.65 11.08
N LEU A 162 9.63 25.43 10.11
CA LEU A 162 11.04 25.82 10.03
C LEU A 162 11.50 26.53 11.33
N LYS A 163 10.60 27.27 11.99
CA LYS A 163 10.85 27.92 13.30
C LYS A 163 11.14 26.96 14.46
N GLU A 164 10.80 25.68 14.33
CA GLU A 164 10.99 24.65 15.35
C GLU A 164 12.26 23.81 15.09
N LEU A 165 12.94 24.03 13.96
CA LEU A 165 14.12 23.28 13.57
C LEU A 165 15.40 23.93 14.10
N SER A 166 16.19 23.14 14.84
CA SER A 166 17.57 23.48 15.20
C SER A 166 18.56 23.08 14.09
N GLU A 167 18.25 22.02 13.34
CA GLU A 167 19.03 21.54 12.20
C GLU A 167 18.11 21.30 11.00
N LEU A 168 18.70 21.25 9.80
CA LEU A 168 18.00 20.88 8.58
C LEU A 168 18.34 19.41 8.23
N PRO A 169 17.51 18.43 8.61
CA PRO A 169 17.82 17.01 8.48
C PRO A 169 17.60 16.50 7.05
N CYS A 170 18.28 17.09 6.07
CA CYS A 170 18.20 16.69 4.67
C CYS A 170 19.54 16.91 3.95
N PRO A 171 19.97 15.96 3.10
CA PRO A 171 21.21 16.11 2.34
C PRO A 171 21.05 16.93 1.05
N CYS A 172 19.91 17.58 0.81
CA CYS A 172 19.68 18.36 -0.42
C CYS A 172 20.62 19.58 -0.48
N ARG A 173 20.76 20.17 -1.68
CA ARG A 173 21.62 21.35 -1.89
C ARG A 173 21.25 22.50 -0.95
N ILE A 174 19.95 22.73 -0.69
CA ILE A 174 19.50 23.83 0.16
C ILE A 174 19.97 23.62 1.60
N CYS A 175 19.69 22.44 2.17
CA CYS A 175 20.00 22.11 3.56
C CYS A 175 21.50 21.91 3.85
N ARG A 176 22.32 21.62 2.82
CA ARG A 176 23.79 21.58 2.97
C ARG A 176 24.44 22.95 2.85
N SER A 177 23.74 23.93 2.29
CA SER A 177 24.28 25.28 2.05
C SER A 177 23.79 26.31 3.06
N HIS A 178 22.90 25.94 3.98
CA HIS A 178 22.35 26.83 4.99
C HIS A 178 22.19 26.09 6.31
N SER A 179 22.38 26.78 7.43
CA SER A 179 21.87 26.37 8.73
C SER A 179 20.36 26.63 8.84
N ALA A 180 19.74 26.12 9.91
CA ALA A 180 18.34 26.39 10.18
C ALA A 180 18.08 27.89 10.49
N ASP A 181 18.99 28.56 11.21
CA ASP A 181 18.91 30.00 11.48
C ASP A 181 19.04 30.83 10.20
N GLU A 182 20.04 30.54 9.36
CA GLU A 182 20.26 31.24 8.09
C GLU A 182 19.03 31.12 7.16
N LEU A 183 18.44 29.93 7.08
CA LEU A 183 17.25 29.72 6.26
C LEU A 183 16.02 30.45 6.82
N ARG A 184 15.91 30.60 8.16
CA ARG A 184 14.82 31.34 8.83
C ARG A 184 14.87 32.83 8.56
N GLU A 185 16.07 33.39 8.57
CA GLU A 185 16.32 34.82 8.40
C GLU A 185 16.41 35.22 6.91
N SER A 186 16.55 34.24 6.01
CA SER A 186 16.68 34.50 4.58
C SER A 186 15.46 35.25 3.99
N PRO A 187 15.69 36.30 3.18
CA PRO A 187 14.61 36.95 2.42
C PRO A 187 14.03 36.01 1.34
N GLU A 188 14.78 34.98 0.91
CA GLU A 188 14.36 33.99 -0.07
C GLU A 188 13.79 32.71 0.56
N LYS A 189 13.48 32.72 1.88
CA LYS A 189 13.06 31.52 2.63
C LYS A 189 11.95 30.72 1.96
N GLU A 190 10.94 31.39 1.38
CA GLU A 190 9.83 30.72 0.70
C GLU A 190 10.31 29.95 -0.53
N ARG A 191 11.13 30.59 -1.38
CA ARG A 191 11.73 29.94 -2.56
C ARG A 191 12.61 28.76 -2.15
N LEU A 192 13.47 28.95 -1.15
CA LEU A 192 14.40 27.92 -0.68
C LEU A 192 13.67 26.73 -0.05
N LEU A 193 12.63 26.98 0.76
CA LEU A 193 11.77 25.93 1.31
C LEU A 193 11.00 25.20 0.20
N ALA A 194 10.48 25.91 -0.81
CA ALA A 194 9.75 25.28 -1.91
C ALA A 194 10.69 24.33 -2.69
N LEU A 195 11.92 24.76 -2.97
CA LEU A 195 12.92 23.91 -3.62
C LEU A 195 13.30 22.70 -2.77
N HIS A 196 13.49 22.88 -1.45
CA HIS A 196 13.70 21.77 -0.53
C HIS A 196 12.52 20.78 -0.55
N ASN A 197 11.30 21.28 -0.41
CA ASN A 197 10.07 20.48 -0.39
C ASN A 197 9.91 19.66 -1.68
N LEU A 198 10.23 20.26 -2.84
CA LEU A 198 10.24 19.57 -4.12
C LEU A 198 11.34 18.49 -4.17
N HIS A 199 12.56 18.79 -3.71
CA HIS A 199 13.66 17.82 -3.63
C HIS A 199 13.30 16.60 -2.78
N VAL A 200 12.66 16.80 -1.62
CA VAL A 200 12.21 15.70 -0.75
C VAL A 200 11.17 14.83 -1.47
N SER A 201 10.21 15.47 -2.13
CA SER A 201 9.15 14.76 -2.87
C SER A 201 9.72 13.90 -4.01
N LEU A 202 10.61 14.47 -4.82
CA LEU A 202 11.26 13.76 -5.93
C LEU A 202 12.19 12.64 -5.44
N ALA A 203 12.89 12.87 -4.32
CA ALA A 203 13.74 11.85 -3.70
C ALA A 203 12.91 10.67 -3.16
N GLU A 204 11.74 10.94 -2.57
CA GLU A 204 10.85 9.90 -2.07
C GLU A 204 10.27 9.06 -3.21
N ILE A 205 9.80 9.69 -4.29
CA ILE A 205 9.34 8.98 -5.49
C ILE A 205 10.47 8.12 -6.09
N SER A 206 11.72 8.62 -6.09
CA SER A 206 12.88 7.83 -6.55
C SER A 206 13.18 6.63 -5.64
N ARG A 207 13.06 6.80 -4.32
CA ARG A 207 13.20 5.71 -3.33
C ARG A 207 12.13 4.64 -3.52
N ILE A 208 10.89 5.05 -3.78
CA ILE A 208 9.77 4.13 -4.04
C ILE A 208 10.03 3.32 -5.30
N ARG A 209 10.45 3.95 -6.40
CA ARG A 209 10.81 3.22 -7.62
C ARG A 209 11.91 2.19 -7.38
N GLN A 210 12.95 2.53 -6.61
CA GLN A 210 14.00 1.57 -6.26
C GLN A 210 13.45 0.42 -5.40
N ALA A 211 12.59 0.71 -4.43
CA ALA A 211 11.98 -0.31 -3.59
C ALA A 211 11.11 -1.29 -4.40
N ILE A 212 10.41 -0.81 -5.44
CA ILE A 212 9.69 -1.68 -6.38
C ILE A 212 10.66 -2.58 -7.14
N GLN A 213 11.76 -2.03 -7.68
CA GLN A 213 12.75 -2.82 -8.42
C GLN A 213 13.37 -3.92 -7.56
N ASP A 214 13.69 -3.59 -6.31
CA ASP A 214 14.24 -4.52 -5.32
C ASP A 214 13.19 -5.48 -4.74
N GLY A 215 11.89 -5.27 -4.99
CA GLY A 215 10.83 -6.06 -4.39
C GLY A 215 10.68 -5.86 -2.88
N VAL A 216 10.98 -4.67 -2.37
CA VAL A 216 10.92 -4.30 -0.93
C VAL A 216 9.98 -3.11 -0.67
N LEU A 217 8.98 -2.93 -1.52
CA LEU A 217 8.01 -1.86 -1.38
C LEU A 217 7.27 -1.96 -0.04
N TRP A 218 6.90 -3.16 0.40
CA TRP A 218 6.19 -3.36 1.67
C TRP A 218 7.01 -2.90 2.87
N GLU A 219 8.32 -3.12 2.90
CA GLU A 219 9.19 -2.58 3.96
C GLU A 219 9.19 -1.06 3.98
N LEU A 220 9.19 -0.42 2.80
CA LEU A 220 9.13 1.05 2.71
C LEU A 220 7.76 1.59 3.16
N VAL A 221 6.67 0.94 2.76
CA VAL A 221 5.31 1.28 3.22
C VAL A 221 5.22 1.19 4.74
N ASP A 222 5.72 0.07 5.29
CA ASP A 222 5.75 -0.19 6.72
C ASP A 222 6.49 0.91 7.50
N GLU A 223 7.65 1.33 6.99
CA GLU A 223 8.46 2.41 7.56
C GLU A 223 7.75 3.76 7.52
N ARG A 224 7.16 4.11 6.37
CA ARG A 224 6.48 5.39 6.18
C ARG A 224 5.20 5.47 6.98
N CYS A 225 4.41 4.41 7.01
CA CYS A 225 3.13 4.40 7.70
C CYS A 225 3.27 4.41 9.23
N ARG A 226 4.45 4.13 9.78
CA ARG A 226 4.77 4.31 11.21
C ARG A 226 5.03 5.76 11.60
N SER A 227 5.11 6.69 10.64
CA SER A 227 5.36 8.10 10.97
C SER A 227 4.17 8.82 11.60
N HIS A 228 2.94 8.31 11.43
CA HIS A 228 1.73 8.89 12.01
C HIS A 228 0.65 7.82 12.26
N PRO A 229 -0.08 7.85 13.39
CA PRO A 229 -1.12 6.86 13.70
C PRO A 229 -2.20 6.72 12.62
N ALA A 230 -2.54 7.82 11.95
CA ALA A 230 -3.51 7.79 10.87
C ALA A 230 -2.99 7.11 9.59
N LEU A 231 -1.70 7.24 9.28
CA LEU A 231 -1.10 6.50 8.17
C LEU A 231 -1.03 5.00 8.49
N LEU A 232 -0.71 4.66 9.74
CA LEU A 232 -0.76 3.27 10.22
C LEU A 232 -2.18 2.68 10.09
N ARG A 233 -3.22 3.48 10.40
CA ARG A 233 -4.61 3.09 10.16
C ARG A 233 -4.89 2.83 8.67
N GLY A 234 -4.41 3.70 7.78
CA GLY A 234 -4.50 3.50 6.34
C GLY A 234 -3.79 2.21 5.88
N TYR A 235 -2.57 1.97 6.36
CA TYR A 235 -1.82 0.75 6.06
C TYR A 235 -2.56 -0.51 6.49
N ARG A 236 -3.13 -0.53 7.71
CA ARG A 236 -3.96 -1.66 8.19
C ARG A 236 -5.21 -1.86 7.34
N ALA A 237 -5.85 -0.78 6.89
CA ALA A 237 -6.98 -0.85 5.95
C ALA A 237 -6.58 -1.38 4.56
N LEU A 238 -5.34 -1.14 4.14
CA LEU A 238 -4.80 -1.72 2.90
C LEU A 238 -4.54 -3.22 3.08
N LEU A 239 -3.92 -3.62 4.18
CA LEU A 239 -3.60 -5.01 4.48
C LEU A 239 -4.84 -5.88 4.70
N SER A 240 -5.96 -5.32 5.18
CA SER A 240 -7.23 -6.06 5.23
C SER A 240 -7.75 -6.46 3.84
N ARG A 241 -7.13 -5.95 2.77
CA ARG A 241 -7.40 -6.26 1.36
C ARG A 241 -6.21 -6.95 0.69
N ALA A 242 -5.23 -7.42 1.46
CA ALA A 242 -4.00 -7.96 0.89
C ALA A 242 -4.24 -9.18 -0.02
N ALA A 243 -5.32 -9.95 0.19
CA ALA A 243 -5.72 -11.02 -0.74
C ALA A 243 -5.97 -10.52 -2.17
N THR A 244 -6.51 -9.31 -2.36
CA THR A 244 -6.70 -8.72 -3.71
C THR A 244 -5.41 -8.11 -4.28
N LEU A 245 -4.44 -7.83 -3.41
CA LEU A 245 -3.12 -7.31 -3.80
C LEU A 245 -2.12 -8.43 -4.07
N GLU A 246 -2.42 -9.64 -3.61
CA GLU A 246 -1.52 -10.79 -3.67
C GLU A 246 -1.26 -11.21 -5.11
N GLU A 247 -2.30 -11.36 -5.93
CA GLU A 247 -2.20 -11.83 -7.31
C GLU A 247 -1.21 -11.03 -8.18
N PRO A 248 -1.29 -9.68 -8.26
CA PRO A 248 -0.36 -8.88 -9.07
C PRO A 248 1.02 -8.70 -8.43
N ASP A 249 1.23 -9.13 -7.18
CA ASP A 249 2.52 -8.98 -6.50
C ASP A 249 3.54 -10.01 -7.00
N ARG A 250 4.83 -9.67 -6.85
CA ARG A 250 5.94 -10.53 -7.25
C ARG A 250 5.99 -11.78 -6.36
N VAL A 251 6.06 -12.95 -7.00
CA VAL A 251 6.21 -14.26 -6.34
C VAL A 251 7.44 -14.30 -5.44
N SER A 252 8.57 -13.83 -5.97
CA SER A 252 9.86 -13.82 -5.28
C SER A 252 10.34 -12.38 -5.11
N LYS A 253 10.81 -12.07 -3.91
CA LYS A 253 11.31 -10.76 -3.54
C LYS A 253 12.72 -10.87 -2.96
N ARG A 254 13.39 -9.74 -2.82
CA ARG A 254 14.76 -9.70 -2.29
C ARG A 254 14.84 -10.17 -0.84
N ARG A 255 13.82 -9.86 -0.03
CA ARG A 255 13.76 -10.22 1.39
C ARG A 255 12.36 -10.03 1.95
N PHE A 256 12.14 -10.56 3.14
CA PHE A 256 11.01 -10.26 4.00
C PHE A 256 11.51 -9.83 5.39
N PHE A 257 11.15 -8.63 5.84
CA PHE A 257 11.46 -8.19 7.21
C PHE A 257 10.21 -8.12 8.07
N TYR A 258 10.23 -8.86 9.19
CA TYR A 258 9.22 -8.74 10.22
C TYR A 258 9.44 -7.44 11.02
N ARG A 259 8.50 -6.49 10.91
CA ARG A 259 8.54 -5.17 11.57
C ARG A 259 7.38 -4.93 12.55
N GLY A 260 6.63 -5.99 12.85
CA GLY A 260 5.43 -5.95 13.67
C GLY A 260 4.28 -6.71 13.01
N SER A 261 3.13 -6.73 13.69
CA SER A 261 1.96 -7.54 13.33
C SER A 261 1.44 -7.31 11.91
N GLU A 262 1.60 -6.11 11.36
CA GLU A 262 1.24 -5.81 9.98
C GLU A 262 1.98 -6.67 8.96
N SER A 263 3.19 -7.12 9.29
CA SER A 263 4.01 -7.98 8.43
C SER A 263 3.35 -9.34 8.18
N CYS A 264 2.57 -9.85 9.15
CA CYS A 264 1.83 -11.11 9.02
C CYS A 264 0.70 -11.05 8.00
N ALA A 265 0.20 -9.85 7.67
CA ALA A 265 -0.91 -9.66 6.74
C ALA A 265 -0.44 -9.26 5.34
N ARG A 266 0.87 -9.26 5.08
CA ARG A 266 1.41 -8.92 3.75
C ARG A 266 1.21 -10.06 2.76
N THR A 267 1.27 -9.72 1.47
CA THR A 267 1.03 -10.63 0.35
C THR A 267 1.98 -11.83 0.34
N GLU A 268 3.23 -11.69 0.80
CA GLU A 268 4.20 -12.78 0.92
C GLU A 268 3.68 -13.90 1.83
N VAL A 269 3.10 -13.52 2.96
CA VAL A 269 2.61 -14.45 3.98
C VAL A 269 1.33 -15.13 3.48
N ILE A 270 0.39 -14.35 2.93
CA ILE A 270 -0.85 -14.86 2.35
C ILE A 270 -0.56 -15.85 1.22
N ARG A 271 0.33 -15.48 0.29
CA ARG A 271 0.75 -16.36 -0.81
C ARG A 271 1.38 -17.64 -0.28
N TYR A 272 2.27 -17.54 0.69
CA TYR A 272 2.94 -18.70 1.26
C TYR A 272 1.94 -19.67 1.90
N HIS A 273 0.98 -19.16 2.67
CA HIS A 273 -0.05 -20.00 3.28
C HIS A 273 -0.93 -20.70 2.25
N ALA A 274 -1.29 -20.03 1.15
CA ALA A 274 -2.00 -20.66 0.02
C ALA A 274 -1.15 -21.72 -0.71
N MET A 275 0.18 -21.59 -0.69
CA MET A 275 1.08 -22.58 -1.29
C MET A 275 1.22 -23.86 -0.45
N LEU A 276 0.97 -23.80 0.87
CA LEU A 276 1.05 -24.98 1.75
C LEU A 276 0.08 -26.09 1.35
N GLU A 277 -1.07 -25.72 0.77
CA GLU A 277 -2.09 -26.65 0.26
C GLU A 277 -1.57 -27.55 -0.86
N ARG A 278 -0.45 -27.16 -1.51
CA ARG A 278 0.15 -27.88 -2.64
C ARG A 278 1.18 -28.91 -2.22
N LEU A 279 1.52 -28.97 -0.94
CA LEU A 279 2.48 -29.96 -0.44
C LEU A 279 1.91 -31.37 -0.60
N THR A 280 2.78 -32.36 -0.77
CA THR A 280 2.38 -33.77 -0.70
C THR A 280 2.88 -34.32 0.61
N LEU A 281 1.96 -34.72 1.49
CA LEU A 281 2.29 -35.19 2.83
C LEU A 281 2.18 -36.71 2.95
N PRO A 282 3.06 -37.35 3.75
CA PRO A 282 2.91 -38.75 4.13
C PRO A 282 1.81 -38.93 5.19
N SER A 283 1.68 -40.13 5.74
CA SER A 283 0.64 -40.44 6.73
C SER A 283 0.88 -39.76 8.08
N THR A 284 2.14 -39.53 8.47
CA THR A 284 2.48 -38.89 9.74
C THR A 284 3.51 -37.79 9.57
N VAL A 285 3.18 -36.58 10.05
CA VAL A 285 4.03 -35.38 9.95
C VAL A 285 4.24 -34.77 11.33
N LEU A 286 5.47 -34.41 11.63
CA LEU A 286 5.83 -33.58 12.78
C LEU A 286 6.15 -32.16 12.30
N VAL A 287 5.44 -31.15 12.81
CA VAL A 287 5.89 -29.76 12.68
C VAL A 287 6.77 -29.42 13.88
N SER A 288 8.04 -29.09 13.61
CA SER A 288 9.05 -28.83 14.64
C SER A 288 9.32 -27.33 14.79
N MET A 289 8.89 -26.76 15.92
CA MET A 289 9.11 -25.35 16.27
C MET A 289 10.41 -25.10 17.05
N ASP A 290 11.04 -26.15 17.57
CA ASP A 290 12.30 -26.09 18.32
C ASP A 290 13.45 -26.84 17.65
N GLY A 291 13.23 -27.35 16.43
CA GLY A 291 14.23 -28.09 15.66
C GLY A 291 14.46 -29.53 16.14
N ARG A 292 13.63 -30.05 17.05
CA ARG A 292 13.69 -31.45 17.45
C ARG A 292 13.14 -32.37 16.36
N GLU A 293 13.76 -33.52 16.22
CA GLU A 293 13.28 -34.65 15.44
C GLU A 293 12.83 -35.73 16.42
N LEU A 294 11.56 -36.15 16.34
CA LEU A 294 11.01 -37.21 17.18
C LEU A 294 10.80 -38.48 16.34
N PRO A 295 11.06 -39.68 16.88
CA PRO A 295 10.83 -40.92 16.16
C PRO A 295 9.32 -41.14 15.95
N GLY A 296 8.96 -41.87 14.88
CA GLY A 296 7.58 -42.25 14.59
C GLY A 296 6.81 -41.30 13.66
N PHE A 297 7.53 -40.41 12.97
CA PHE A 297 6.99 -39.52 11.94
C PHE A 297 7.69 -39.78 10.61
N ASP A 298 6.92 -39.81 9.52
CA ASP A 298 7.43 -40.04 8.17
C ASP A 298 8.11 -38.79 7.58
N LEU A 299 7.76 -37.61 8.08
CA LEU A 299 8.33 -36.33 7.67
C LEU A 299 8.36 -35.33 8.83
N VAL A 300 9.46 -34.60 8.96
CA VAL A 300 9.60 -33.48 9.90
C VAL A 300 9.67 -32.19 9.10
N LEU A 301 8.73 -31.28 9.35
CA LEU A 301 8.68 -29.94 8.76
C LEU A 301 9.16 -28.93 9.80
N PRO A 302 10.30 -28.25 9.57
CA PRO A 302 10.67 -27.11 10.39
C PRO A 302 9.62 -25.99 10.30
N PHE A 303 9.55 -25.15 11.33
CA PHE A 303 8.61 -24.05 11.41
C PHE A 303 9.32 -22.69 11.35
N ARG A 304 8.78 -21.75 10.58
CA ARG A 304 9.27 -20.37 10.51
C ARG A 304 8.11 -19.37 10.53
N PRO A 305 7.89 -18.61 11.61
CA PRO A 305 6.83 -17.61 11.64
C PRO A 305 7.19 -16.38 10.78
N PRO A 306 6.23 -15.65 10.20
CA PRO A 306 4.78 -15.89 10.21
C PRO A 306 4.31 -16.91 9.15
N PHE A 307 5.23 -17.54 8.41
CA PHE A 307 4.90 -18.43 7.29
C PHE A 307 4.35 -19.79 7.74
N GLY A 308 4.92 -20.37 8.79
CA GLY A 308 4.51 -21.68 9.31
C GLY A 308 5.46 -22.81 8.90
N PRO A 309 4.96 -24.05 8.72
CA PRO A 309 5.79 -25.18 8.37
C PRO A 309 6.36 -25.05 6.94
N TYR A 310 7.53 -25.61 6.69
CA TYR A 310 8.13 -25.64 5.35
C TYR A 310 8.90 -26.94 5.08
N PRO A 311 8.94 -27.44 3.83
CA PRO A 311 9.84 -28.53 3.46
C PRO A 311 11.30 -28.11 3.66
N PRO A 312 12.17 -28.93 4.29
CA PRO A 312 13.56 -28.58 4.53
C PRO A 312 14.32 -28.09 3.28
N GLU A 313 13.98 -28.62 2.11
CA GLU A 313 14.55 -28.26 0.80
C GLU A 313 14.28 -26.81 0.41
N LEU A 314 13.22 -26.20 0.95
CA LEU A 314 12.84 -24.81 0.73
C LEU A 314 13.44 -23.85 1.77
N GLY A 315 14.24 -24.35 2.73
CA GLY A 315 14.82 -23.55 3.82
C GLY A 315 15.65 -22.35 3.35
N GLU A 316 16.24 -22.44 2.16
CA GLU A 316 17.05 -21.38 1.54
C GLU A 316 16.29 -20.61 0.44
N THR A 317 15.00 -20.85 0.27
CA THR A 317 14.17 -20.24 -0.80
C THR A 317 13.23 -19.17 -0.24
N PHE A 318 12.84 -18.21 -1.08
CA PHE A 318 11.97 -17.12 -0.66
C PHE A 318 10.54 -17.66 -0.43
N PRO A 319 9.85 -17.25 0.66
CA PRO A 319 10.27 -16.25 1.66
C PRO A 319 11.03 -16.82 2.87
N ILE A 320 11.18 -18.13 3.00
CA ILE A 320 11.77 -18.79 4.16
C ILE A 320 13.22 -18.37 4.37
N GLY A 321 14.11 -18.63 3.41
CA GLY A 321 15.55 -18.36 3.53
C GLY A 321 15.89 -16.87 3.61
N GLN A 322 15.18 -16.04 2.84
CA GLN A 322 15.43 -14.59 2.76
C GLN A 322 14.53 -13.77 3.70
N SER A 323 14.15 -14.34 4.84
CA SER A 323 13.43 -13.59 5.88
C SER A 323 14.30 -13.28 7.08
N GLU A 324 14.16 -12.09 7.63
CA GLU A 324 14.76 -11.70 8.91
C GLU A 324 13.64 -11.46 9.93
N ILE A 325 13.67 -12.26 10.99
CA ILE A 325 12.64 -12.32 12.02
C ILE A 325 13.36 -12.18 13.37
N PRO A 326 12.92 -11.26 14.25
CA PRO A 326 13.49 -11.11 15.59
C PRO A 326 13.08 -12.29 16.48
N ASP A 327 13.31 -12.18 17.79
CA ASP A 327 12.72 -13.11 18.75
C ASP A 327 11.22 -13.23 18.52
N TRP A 328 10.74 -14.48 18.52
CA TRP A 328 9.36 -14.76 18.18
C TRP A 328 8.40 -14.13 19.19
N ASP A 329 7.32 -13.56 18.67
CA ASP A 329 6.19 -13.03 19.43
C ASP A 329 4.93 -13.85 19.15
N GLU A 330 3.90 -13.67 19.98
CA GLU A 330 2.64 -14.43 19.85
C GLU A 330 1.95 -14.21 18.50
N VAL A 331 2.08 -13.03 17.89
CA VAL A 331 1.36 -12.67 16.66
C VAL A 331 1.95 -13.38 15.45
N MET A 332 3.28 -13.39 15.33
CA MET A 332 3.95 -14.11 14.23
C MET A 332 3.81 -15.63 14.40
N VAL A 333 3.84 -16.13 15.62
CA VAL A 333 3.63 -17.56 15.89
C VAL A 333 2.19 -17.94 15.55
N ALA A 334 1.20 -17.16 15.97
CA ALA A 334 -0.20 -17.39 15.63
C ALA A 334 -0.42 -17.39 14.11
N ALA A 335 0.20 -16.45 13.37
CA ALA A 335 0.14 -16.43 11.91
C ALA A 335 0.75 -17.69 11.27
N GLY A 336 1.88 -18.17 11.79
CA GLY A 336 2.46 -19.43 11.32
C GLY A 336 1.62 -20.66 11.66
N CYS A 337 0.96 -20.66 12.83
CA CYS A 337 0.01 -21.70 13.23
C CYS A 337 -1.20 -21.76 12.32
N TRP A 338 -1.66 -20.63 11.78
CA TRP A 338 -2.71 -20.63 10.77
C TRP A 338 -2.30 -21.44 9.52
N GLY A 339 -1.03 -21.35 9.11
CA GLY A 339 -0.47 -22.21 8.06
C GLY A 339 -0.52 -23.70 8.41
N ILE A 340 -0.31 -24.08 9.68
CA ILE A 340 -0.46 -25.47 10.14
C ILE A 340 -1.93 -25.90 10.07
N ALA A 341 -2.86 -25.06 10.53
CA ALA A 341 -4.28 -25.34 10.47
C ALA A 341 -4.75 -25.56 9.02
N ASN A 342 -4.32 -24.71 8.08
CA ASN A 342 -4.63 -24.88 6.66
C ASN A 342 -4.07 -26.21 6.10
N LEU A 343 -2.85 -26.58 6.51
CA LEU A 343 -2.22 -27.84 6.11
C LEU A 343 -3.03 -29.06 6.59
N ILE A 344 -3.53 -29.04 7.83
CA ILE A 344 -4.38 -30.10 8.40
C ILE A 344 -5.72 -30.20 7.66
N GLU A 345 -6.36 -29.05 7.41
CA GLU A 345 -7.67 -29.00 6.73
C GLU A 345 -7.59 -29.55 5.30
N THR A 346 -6.52 -29.22 4.58
CA THR A 346 -6.31 -29.67 3.19
C THR A 346 -5.78 -31.10 3.06
N HIS A 347 -5.29 -31.70 4.15
CA HIS A 347 -4.70 -33.06 4.17
C HIS A 347 -5.32 -33.96 5.24
N PRO A 348 -6.63 -34.29 5.17
CA PRO A 348 -7.33 -35.02 6.23
C PRO A 348 -6.82 -36.46 6.47
N GLY A 349 -6.07 -37.03 5.52
CA GLY A 349 -5.43 -38.35 5.65
C GLY A 349 -4.06 -38.33 6.35
N CYS A 350 -3.53 -37.15 6.64
CA CYS A 350 -2.23 -36.97 7.30
C CYS A 350 -2.44 -36.63 8.78
N ARG A 351 -1.85 -37.41 9.68
CA ARG A 351 -1.79 -37.08 11.10
C ARG A 351 -0.64 -36.11 11.35
N VAL A 352 -0.98 -34.87 11.71
CA VAL A 352 -0.02 -33.81 12.05
C VAL A 352 0.09 -33.67 13.57
N SER A 353 1.31 -33.72 14.08
CA SER A 353 1.64 -33.39 15.48
C SER A 353 2.63 -32.22 15.51
N ILE A 354 2.68 -31.47 16.60
CA ILE A 354 3.53 -30.28 16.74
C ILE A 354 4.46 -30.48 17.94
N SER A 355 5.77 -30.32 17.74
CA SER A 355 6.72 -30.17 18.84
C SER A 355 7.03 -28.69 19.02
N CYS A 356 6.78 -28.15 20.21
CA CYS A 356 7.04 -26.75 20.50
C CYS A 356 7.46 -26.51 21.97
N PRO A 357 8.30 -25.49 22.22
CA PRO A 357 8.61 -25.06 23.58
C PRO A 357 7.35 -24.70 24.38
N ASP A 358 7.35 -24.97 25.69
CA ASP A 358 6.20 -24.75 26.58
C ASP A 358 5.57 -23.35 26.47
N LYS A 359 6.39 -22.32 26.20
CA LYS A 359 5.91 -20.93 26.01
C LYS A 359 4.93 -20.76 24.84
N TRP A 360 5.02 -21.61 23.81
CA TRP A 360 4.16 -21.54 22.62
C TRP A 360 2.94 -22.46 22.68
N THR A 361 2.93 -23.43 23.61
CA THR A 361 1.80 -24.36 23.80
C THR A 361 0.44 -23.66 23.91
N PRO A 362 0.27 -22.53 24.65
CA PRO A 362 -1.01 -21.83 24.70
C PRO A 362 -1.46 -21.27 23.34
N VAL A 363 -0.53 -20.71 22.57
CA VAL A 363 -0.81 -20.15 21.23
C VAL A 363 -1.17 -21.28 20.26
N VAL A 364 -0.38 -22.35 20.24
CA VAL A 364 -0.63 -23.53 19.38
C VAL A 364 -2.00 -24.14 19.67
N ARG A 365 -2.35 -24.38 20.94
CA ARG A 365 -3.65 -24.94 21.31
C ARG A 365 -4.84 -24.04 20.96
N LYS A 366 -4.62 -22.72 20.95
CA LYS A 366 -5.64 -21.74 20.58
C LYS A 366 -5.86 -21.70 19.06
N GLU A 367 -4.78 -21.65 18.29
CA GLU A 367 -4.84 -21.45 16.83
C GLU A 367 -5.02 -22.77 16.05
N VAL A 368 -4.62 -23.91 16.62
CA VAL A 368 -4.75 -25.25 16.02
C VAL A 368 -5.43 -26.20 17.03
N PRO A 369 -6.73 -26.01 17.30
CA PRO A 369 -7.43 -26.78 18.33
C PRO A 369 -7.47 -28.28 17.99
N GLY A 370 -7.16 -29.12 18.97
CA GLY A 370 -7.22 -30.59 18.85
C GLY A 370 -5.97 -31.25 18.28
N VAL A 371 -4.94 -30.48 17.90
CA VAL A 371 -3.65 -31.03 17.47
C VAL A 371 -2.87 -31.63 18.64
N GLU A 372 -2.16 -32.73 18.40
CA GLU A 372 -1.24 -33.31 19.37
C GLU A 372 -0.01 -32.42 19.54
N VAL A 373 0.21 -31.91 20.76
CA VAL A 373 1.40 -31.10 21.11
C VAL A 373 2.35 -31.94 21.94
N LEU A 374 3.56 -32.11 21.44
CA LEU A 374 4.63 -32.90 22.02
C LEU A 374 5.68 -32.00 22.70
N PRO A 375 6.25 -32.42 23.84
CA PRO A 375 7.15 -31.62 24.67
C PRO A 375 8.56 -31.44 24.10
#